data_AF-A0A1J5K2N7-F1
#
_entry.id   AF-A0A1J5K2N7-F1
#
_cell.length_a   1.000
_cell.length_b   1.000
_cell.length_c   1.000
_cell.angle_alpha   90.00
_cell.angle_beta   90.00
_cell.angle_gamma   90.00
#
_symmetry.space_group_name_H-M   'P 1'
#
loop_
_entity.id
_entity.type
_entity.pdbx_description
1 polymer ?
#
loop_
_entity_poly.entity_id
_entity_poly.type
_entity_poly.pdbx_seq_one_letter_code
_entity_poly.pdbx_strand_id
1 'polypeptide(L)' 'MNEMIDNKDMNEVMDILERMSDEELAVVLLKEFNAKTKALGQLLMNHDSELDHGNWKAQCDDAKKEVDDIVAKIKDHK' A
#
# COMPACT_ATOMS: atom_id res chain seq x y z
N MET A 1 -6.02 15.84 -0.89
CA MET A 1 -5.92 14.38 -1.12
C MET A 1 -4.95 13.84 -0.09
N ASN A 2 -5.36 12.83 0.68
CA ASN A 2 -4.44 12.11 1.56
C ASN A 2 -3.83 11.00 0.69
N GLU A 3 -2.68 11.28 0.06
CA GLU A 3 -2.09 10.37 -0.95
C GLU A 3 -1.37 9.17 -0.30
N MET A 4 -1.07 9.25 1.01
CA MET A 4 -0.63 8.10 1.80
C MET A 4 -1.81 7.39 2.46
N ILE A 5 -1.63 6.09 2.73
CA ILE A 5 -2.48 5.34 3.65
C ILE A 5 -2.48 6.06 5.00
N ASP A 6 -3.66 6.21 5.61
CA ASP A 6 -3.74 6.86 6.91
C ASP A 6 -3.27 5.89 8.02
N ASN A 7 -2.84 6.45 9.17
CA ASN A 7 -2.34 5.64 10.28
C ASN A 7 -3.39 4.68 10.86
N LYS A 8 -4.69 5.02 10.76
CA LYS A 8 -5.78 4.18 11.23
C LYS A 8 -5.99 2.97 10.32
N ASP A 9 -5.94 3.16 9.00
CA ASP A 9 -5.99 2.09 8.01
C ASP A 9 -4.79 1.17 8.15
N MET A 10 -3.59 1.72 8.38
CA MET A 10 -2.40 0.93 8.70
C MET A 10 -2.59 0.06 9.95
N ASN A 11 -3.10 0.63 11.04
CA ASN A 11 -3.34 -0.13 12.27
C ASN A 11 -4.37 -1.24 12.04
N GLU A 12 -5.45 -0.98 11.31
CA GLU A 12 -6.45 -1.99 10.97
C GLU A 12 -5.85 -3.13 10.13
N VAL A 13 -5.02 -2.82 9.14
CA VAL A 13 -4.31 -3.82 8.32
C VAL A 13 -3.42 -4.70 9.20
N MET A 14 -2.63 -4.11 10.10
CA MET A 14 -1.76 -4.85 11.01
C MET A 14 -2.56 -5.73 11.97
N ASP A 15 -3.63 -5.20 12.56
CA ASP A 15 -4.52 -5.93 13.47
C ASP A 15 -5.13 -7.17 12.81
N ILE A 16 -5.49 -7.09 11.52
CA ILE A 16 -6.04 -8.23 10.78
C ILE A 16 -4.95 -9.28 10.54
N LEU A 17 -3.80 -8.86 10.01
CA LEU A 17 -2.68 -9.76 9.71
C LEU A 17 -2.21 -10.52 10.96
N GLU A 18 -2.15 -9.86 12.12
CA GLU A 18 -1.75 -10.47 13.40
C GLU A 18 -2.76 -11.49 13.93
N ARG A 19 -4.03 -11.44 13.49
CA ARG A 19 -5.10 -12.34 13.94
C ARG A 19 -5.37 -13.49 12.98
N MET A 20 -4.78 -13.48 11.80
CA MET A 20 -4.95 -14.54 10.81
C MET A 20 -4.40 -15.87 11.36
N SER A 21 -5.20 -16.93 11.27
CA SER A 21 -4.78 -18.27 11.71
C SER A 21 -3.75 -18.93 10.78
N ASP A 22 -3.73 -18.50 9.52
CA ASP A 22 -2.75 -18.91 8.51
C ASP A 22 -1.58 -17.92 8.51
N GLU A 23 -0.55 -18.22 9.31
CA GLU A 23 0.64 -17.37 9.46
C GLU A 23 1.44 -17.22 8.16
N GLU A 24 1.48 -18.26 7.32
CA GLU A 24 2.20 -18.20 6.04
C GLU A 24 1.52 -17.22 5.09
N LEU A 25 0.19 -17.30 4.99
CA LEU A 25 -0.59 -16.35 4.19
C LEU A 25 -0.46 -14.92 4.75
N ALA A 26 -0.52 -14.75 6.08
CA ALA A 26 -0.35 -13.44 6.71
C ALA A 26 1.00 -12.80 6.37
N VAL A 27 2.09 -13.59 6.38
CA VAL A 27 3.43 -13.12 5.99
C VAL A 27 3.49 -12.76 4.50
N VAL A 28 2.83 -13.52 3.62
CA VAL A 28 2.76 -13.21 2.18
C VAL A 28 2.05 -11.88 1.96
N LEU A 29 0.89 -11.68 2.60
CA LEU A 29 0.11 -10.44 2.50
C LEU A 29 0.88 -9.24 3.07
N LEU A 30 1.56 -9.41 4.21
CA LEU A 30 2.39 -8.36 4.81
C LEU A 30 3.54 -7.94 3.88
N LYS A 31 4.21 -8.90 3.24
CA LYS A 31 5.29 -8.61 2.27
C LYS A 31 4.74 -7.84 1.07
N GLU A 32 3.60 -8.24 0.55
CA GLU A 32 2.94 -7.58 -0.58
C GLU A 32 2.51 -6.15 -0.22
N PHE A 33 1.89 -5.97 0.95
CA PHE A 33 1.50 -4.66 1.48
C PHE A 33 2.70 -3.72 1.65
N ASN A 34 3.79 -4.21 2.26
CA ASN A 34 5.02 -3.44 2.44
C ASN A 34 5.67 -3.05 1.11
N ALA A 35 5.66 -3.94 0.10
CA ALA A 35 6.21 -3.64 -1.21
C ALA A 35 5.44 -2.52 -1.91
N LYS A 36 4.10 -2.58 -1.90
CA LYS A 36 3.23 -1.61 -2.56
C LYS A 36 3.24 -0.25 -1.87
N THR A 37 3.18 -0.22 -0.54
CA THR A 37 3.27 1.03 0.23
C THR A 37 4.64 1.70 0.09
N LYS A 38 5.73 0.91 0.01
CA LYS A 38 7.06 1.44 -0.29
C LYS A 38 7.12 2.08 -1.68
N ALA A 39 6.59 1.41 -2.70
CA ALA A 39 6.57 1.94 -4.07
C ALA A 39 5.81 3.28 -4.15
N LEU A 40 4.61 3.34 -3.57
CA LEU A 40 3.84 4.59 -3.47
C LEU A 40 4.61 5.67 -2.71
N GLY A 41 5.18 5.34 -1.54
CA GLY A 41 5.96 6.30 -0.75
C GLY A 41 7.15 6.86 -1.52
N GLN A 42 7.85 6.04 -2.30
CA GLN A 42 8.97 6.49 -3.15
C GLN A 42 8.51 7.46 -4.25
N LEU A 43 7.36 7.19 -4.88
CA LEU A 43 6.78 8.08 -5.89
C LEU A 43 6.31 9.42 -5.30
N LEU A 44 5.66 9.39 -4.13
CA LEU A 44 5.16 10.58 -3.44
C LEU A 44 6.28 11.48 -2.92
N MET A 45 7.40 10.90 -2.49
CA MET A 45 8.58 11.67 -2.09
C MET A 45 9.29 12.32 -3.29
N ASN A 46 8.86 12.00 -4.52
CA ASN A 46 9.28 12.57 -5.79
C ASN A 46 10.78 12.92 -5.85
N HIS A 47 11.62 11.88 -5.85
CA HIS A 47 13.07 12.04 -5.99
C HIS A 47 13.53 12.17 -7.45
N ASP A 48 12.61 12.11 -8.42
CA ASP A 48 12.96 12.11 -9.84
C ASP A 48 12.47 13.40 -10.52
N SER A 49 13.39 14.36 -10.61
CA SER A 49 13.16 15.66 -11.26
C SER A 49 12.97 15.57 -12.78
N GLU A 50 13.21 14.41 -13.40
CA GLU A 50 13.07 14.21 -14.85
C GLU A 50 11.68 13.72 -15.25
N LEU A 51 10.84 13.32 -14.29
CA LEU A 51 9.46 12.91 -14.56
C LEU A 51 8.57 14.12 -14.82
N ASP A 52 7.97 14.17 -16.02
CA ASP A 52 6.87 15.08 -16.30
C ASP A 52 5.71 14.84 -15.33
N HIS A 53 5.06 15.93 -14.90
CA HIS A 53 3.99 15.90 -13.90
C HIS A 53 2.84 14.95 -14.30
N GLY A 54 2.53 14.82 -15.59
CA GLY A 54 1.50 13.91 -16.07
C GLY A 54 1.87 12.45 -15.82
N ASN A 55 3.10 12.07 -16.14
CA ASN A 55 3.61 10.70 -15.95
C ASN A 55 3.83 10.37 -14.47
N TRP A 56 4.31 11.33 -13.67
CA TRP A 56 4.43 11.17 -12.22
C TRP A 56 3.05 10.90 -11.60
N LYS A 57 2.05 11.71 -11.95
CA LYS A 57 0.69 11.55 -11.43
C LYS A 57 0.10 10.19 -11.80
N ALA A 58 0.24 9.76 -13.05
CA ALA A 58 -0.25 8.45 -13.49
C ALA A 58 0.37 7.31 -12.66
N GLN A 59 1.68 7.37 -12.39
CA GLN A 59 2.37 6.38 -11.56
C GLN A 59 1.89 6.42 -10.10
N CYS A 60 1.66 7.60 -9.53
CA CYS A 60 1.08 7.74 -8.19
C CYS A 60 -0.33 7.14 -8.13
N ASP A 61 -1.18 7.42 -9.13
CA ASP A 61 -2.54 6.90 -9.21
C ASP A 61 -2.54 5.36 -9.33
N ASP A 62 -1.67 4.80 -10.17
CA ASP A 62 -1.50 3.35 -10.31
C ASP A 62 -0.98 2.70 -9.02
N ALA A 63 0.07 3.25 -8.41
CA ALA A 63 0.62 2.75 -7.15
C ALA A 63 -0.38 2.85 -5.99
N LYS A 64 -1.20 3.91 -5.97
CA LYS A 64 -2.27 4.07 -4.98
C LYS A 64 -3.33 2.99 -5.13
N LYS A 65 -3.75 2.71 -6.36
CA LYS A 65 -4.69 1.63 -6.67
C LYS A 65 -4.16 0.27 -6.21
N GLU A 66 -2.88 0.00 -6.46
CA GLU A 66 -2.26 -1.23 -5.99
C GLU A 66 -2.29 -1.37 -4.46
N VAL A 67 -2.01 -0.29 -3.72
CA VAL A 67 -2.14 -0.27 -2.25
C VAL A 67 -3.58 -0.52 -1.83
N ASP A 68 -4.56 0.10 -2.50
CA ASP A 68 -5.98 -0.10 -2.18
C ASP A 68 -6.43 -1.54 -2.42
N ASP A 69 -5.97 -2.18 -3.49
CA ASP A 69 -6.28 -3.56 -3.82
C ASP A 69 -5.73 -4.53 -2.75
N ILE A 70 -4.48 -4.35 -2.29
CA ILE A 70 -3.92 -5.20 -1.22
C ILE A 70 -4.58 -4.94 0.12
N VAL A 71 -4.95 -3.69 0.43
CA VAL A 71 -5.70 -3.36 1.64
C VAL A 71 -7.07 -4.03 1.62
N ALA A 72 -7.80 -3.96 0.51
CA ALA A 72 -9.09 -4.65 0.36
C ALA A 72 -8.95 -6.16 0.55
N LYS A 73 -7.94 -6.77 -0.10
CA LYS A 73 -7.63 -8.19 0.04
C LYS A 73 -7.34 -8.59 1.49
N ILE A 74 -6.61 -7.76 2.24
CA ILE A 74 -6.35 -8.02 3.67
C ILE A 74 -7.65 -7.84 4.48
N LYS A 75 -8.44 -6.81 4.21
CA LYS A 75 -9.71 -6.54 4.91
C LYS A 75 -10.76 -7.64 4.71
N ASP A 76 -10.67 -8.43 3.63
CA ASP A 76 -11.50 -9.63 3.44
C ASP A 76 -11.21 -10.77 4.43
N HIS A 77 -10.10 -10.69 5.19
CA HIS A 77 -9.73 -11.63 6.25
C HIS A 77 -10.11 -11.19 7.67
N LYS A 78 -10.82 -10.06 7.79
CA LYS A 78 -11.32 -9.53 9.07
C LYS A 78 -12.46 -10.37 9.65
#